data_AF-A0A6P0S704-F1
#
_entry.id   AF-A0A6P0S704-F1
#
_cell.length_a   1.000
_cell.length_b   1.000
_cell.length_c   1.000
_cell.angle_alpha   90.00
_cell.angle_beta   90.00
_cell.angle_gamma   90.00
#
_symmetry.space_group_name_H-M   'P 1'
#
loop_
_entity.id
_entity.type
_entity.pdbx_description
1 polymer ?
#
loop_
_entity_poly.entity_id
_entity_poly.type
_entity_poly.pdbx_seq_one_letter_code
_entity_poly.pdbx_strand_id
1 'polypeptide(L)'
;MWFYQSHPSNKKDAIVLMLNPGSLSGSGDKIKTDTTLRILREIFQNTGYNPYILNLFDLSTPKPKDLFSRWTDRDSSSDLFKYADLSRFSCVMYAYGNYERTSIHRDDIKQRILEWRQHLQSISTLNLKTNASGTPMHPMSIQIRKLKPLFREQIAKGPIKRT
;
A
#
# COMPACT_ATOMS: atom_id res chain seq x y z
N MET A 1 10.53 -0.03 5.22
CA MET A 1 10.22 -1.48 5.27
C MET A 1 9.36 -1.88 4.07
N TRP A 2 9.66 -2.98 3.36
CA TRP A 2 9.02 -3.33 2.08
C TRP A 2 8.83 -4.85 1.88
N PHE A 3 7.94 -5.24 0.95
CA PHE A 3 7.77 -6.64 0.52
C PHE A 3 7.32 -6.75 -0.93
N TYR A 4 7.84 -7.71 -1.68
CA TYR A 4 7.53 -7.92 -3.09
C TYR A 4 6.81 -9.26 -3.30
N GLN A 5 5.73 -9.26 -4.08
CA GLN A 5 5.05 -10.48 -4.50
C GLN A 5 5.09 -10.61 -6.03
N SER A 6 5.73 -11.65 -6.53
CA SER A 6 5.78 -11.93 -7.97
C SER A 6 4.77 -13.01 -8.38
N HIS A 7 4.18 -12.84 -9.56
CA HIS A 7 3.42 -13.87 -10.25
C HIS A 7 3.95 -14.01 -11.69
N PRO A 8 4.17 -15.23 -12.23
CA PRO A 8 4.82 -15.43 -13.54
C PRO A 8 4.10 -14.75 -14.72
N SER A 9 2.77 -14.58 -14.63
CA SER A 9 1.97 -13.92 -15.66
C SER A 9 2.06 -12.39 -15.64
N ASN A 10 2.63 -11.80 -14.59
CA ASN A 10 2.78 -10.36 -14.45
C ASN A 10 4.19 -9.94 -14.87
N LYS A 11 4.30 -8.80 -15.57
CA LYS A 11 5.57 -8.32 -16.18
C LYS A 11 6.00 -6.93 -15.69
N LYS A 12 5.11 -6.21 -15.03
CA LYS A 12 5.34 -4.87 -14.50
C LYS A 12 5.26 -4.90 -12.98
N ASP A 13 5.86 -3.91 -12.32
CA ASP A 13 5.74 -3.74 -10.87
C ASP A 13 4.86 -2.53 -10.56
N ALA A 14 4.04 -2.66 -9.52
CA ALA A 14 3.21 -1.58 -8.98
C ALA A 14 3.54 -1.37 -7.50
N ILE A 15 3.80 -0.13 -7.10
CA ILE A 15 3.93 0.22 -5.68
C ILE A 15 2.56 0.09 -5.02
N VAL A 16 2.49 -0.53 -3.84
CA VAL A 16 1.30 -0.54 -2.99
C VAL A 16 1.64 0.18 -1.69
N LEU A 17 1.19 1.42 -1.53
CA LEU A 17 1.51 2.25 -0.36
C LEU A 17 0.45 2.09 0.73
N MET A 18 0.86 1.60 1.90
CA MET A 18 -0.01 1.25 3.02
C MET A 18 0.36 1.99 4.31
N LEU A 19 -0.62 2.19 5.20
CA LEU A 19 -0.37 2.82 6.51
C LEU A 19 0.35 1.90 7.48
N ASN A 20 0.00 0.61 7.49
CA ASN A 20 0.62 -0.39 8.35
C ASN A 20 0.35 -1.80 7.83
N PRO A 21 1.18 -2.33 6.92
CA PRO A 21 1.14 -3.73 6.52
C PRO A 21 1.78 -4.59 7.61
N GLY A 22 1.04 -4.90 8.67
CA GLY A 22 1.59 -5.45 9.92
C GLY A 22 2.41 -6.75 9.85
N SER A 23 2.39 -7.47 8.73
CA SER A 23 3.27 -8.61 8.45
C SER A 23 4.68 -8.25 8.05
N LEU A 24 4.95 -6.98 7.74
CA LEU A 24 6.30 -6.54 7.43
C LEU A 24 7.18 -6.46 8.69
N SER A 25 6.58 -6.45 9.88
CA SER A 25 7.32 -6.44 11.14
C SER A 25 8.09 -7.76 11.38
N GLY A 26 9.38 -7.69 11.70
CA GLY A 26 10.17 -8.82 12.22
C GLY A 26 10.86 -9.70 11.17
N SER A 27 11.05 -10.99 11.49
CA SER A 27 11.79 -12.01 10.71
C SER A 27 11.14 -12.43 9.38
N GLY A 28 9.92 -11.98 9.10
CA GLY A 28 9.17 -12.35 7.89
C GLY A 28 8.36 -13.65 7.98
N ASP A 29 8.40 -14.37 9.11
CA ASP A 29 7.72 -15.67 9.27
C ASP A 29 6.19 -15.59 9.10
N LYS A 30 5.60 -14.42 9.39
CA LYS A 30 4.14 -14.20 9.32
C LYS A 30 3.66 -13.76 7.93
N ILE A 31 4.54 -13.52 6.98
CA ILE A 31 4.21 -13.02 5.63
C ILE A 31 3.31 -14.01 4.89
N LYS A 32 3.55 -15.33 5.03
CA LYS A 32 2.78 -16.36 4.32
C LYS A 32 1.32 -16.45 4.79
N THR A 33 1.07 -16.12 6.05
CA THR A 33 -0.26 -16.21 6.70
C THR A 33 -1.00 -14.89 6.74
N ASP A 34 -0.38 -13.80 6.27
CA ASP A 34 -0.97 -12.47 6.35
C ASP A 34 -2.16 -12.33 5.40
N THR A 35 -3.32 -11.97 5.97
CA THR A 35 -4.56 -11.85 5.22
C THR A 35 -4.55 -10.65 4.27
N THR A 36 -3.93 -9.53 4.65
CA THR A 36 -3.78 -8.34 3.81
C THR A 36 -2.92 -8.65 2.59
N LEU A 37 -1.76 -9.29 2.78
CA LEU A 37 -0.87 -9.70 1.69
C LEU A 37 -1.50 -10.77 0.80
N ARG A 38 -2.30 -11.68 1.37
CA ARG A 38 -3.09 -12.64 0.59
C ARG A 38 -4.13 -11.95 -0.28
N ILE A 39 -4.86 -10.97 0.27
CA ILE A 39 -5.83 -10.18 -0.51
C ILE A 39 -5.13 -9.45 -1.65
N LEU A 40 -3.97 -8.82 -1.40
CA LEU A 40 -3.18 -8.17 -2.45
C LEU A 40 -2.79 -9.16 -3.55
N ARG A 41 -2.26 -10.33 -3.18
CA ARG A 41 -1.95 -11.39 -4.17
C ARG A 41 -3.15 -11.75 -5.04
N GLU A 42 -4.33 -11.88 -4.45
CA GLU A 42 -5.54 -12.24 -5.19
C GLU A 42 -6.00 -11.12 -6.15
N ILE A 43 -5.98 -9.85 -5.74
CA ILE A 43 -6.42 -8.76 -6.61
C ILE A 43 -5.39 -8.41 -7.69
N PHE A 44 -4.10 -8.72 -7.49
CA PHE A 44 -3.04 -8.56 -8.48
C PHE A 44 -2.83 -9.81 -9.37
N GLN A 45 -3.54 -10.90 -9.11
CA GLN A 45 -3.44 -12.10 -9.91
C GLN A 45 -3.87 -11.82 -11.37
N ASN A 46 -2.96 -12.08 -12.32
CA ASN A 46 -3.18 -11.90 -13.76
C ASN A 46 -3.57 -10.48 -14.18
N THR A 47 -3.11 -9.45 -13.47
CA THR A 47 -3.38 -8.06 -13.84
C THR A 47 -2.27 -7.43 -14.68
N GLY A 48 -1.15 -8.13 -14.86
CA GLY A 48 0.06 -7.61 -15.48
C GLY A 48 1.02 -6.94 -14.50
N TYR A 49 0.60 -6.71 -13.24
CA TYR A 49 1.38 -6.00 -12.22
C TYR A 49 1.69 -6.87 -10.99
N ASN A 50 2.94 -6.86 -10.54
CA ASN A 50 3.38 -7.44 -9.28
C ASN A 50 3.35 -6.37 -8.18
N PRO A 51 2.69 -6.60 -7.04
CA PRO A 51 2.64 -5.60 -5.98
C PRO A 51 3.97 -5.56 -5.21
N TYR A 52 4.49 -4.35 -5.05
CA TYR A 52 5.61 -4.00 -4.19
C TYR A 52 5.10 -3.14 -3.04
N ILE A 53 4.92 -3.76 -1.88
CA ILE A 53 4.29 -3.15 -0.72
C ILE A 53 5.30 -2.24 0.00
N LEU A 54 4.91 -0.99 0.19
CA LEU A 54 5.62 0.01 0.99
C LEU A 54 4.75 0.44 2.18
N ASN A 55 5.42 0.77 3.28
CA ASN A 55 4.77 1.36 4.45
C ASN A 55 4.97 2.88 4.48
N LEU A 56 3.99 3.62 5.00
CA LEU A 56 4.08 5.08 5.14
C LEU A 56 5.20 5.50 6.11
N PHE A 57 5.43 4.69 7.14
CA PHE A 57 6.41 4.92 8.22
C PHE A 57 7.42 3.76 8.30
N ASP A 58 8.54 3.96 9.00
CA ASP A 58 9.50 2.88 9.24
C ASP A 58 8.89 1.75 10.08
N LEU A 59 8.12 2.14 11.09
CA LEU A 59 7.46 1.22 12.00
C LEU A 59 6.28 0.52 11.30
N SER A 60 6.34 -0.80 11.23
CA SER A 60 5.20 -1.66 10.95
C SER A 60 4.94 -2.58 12.14
N THR A 61 3.67 -2.82 12.45
CA THR A 61 3.25 -3.66 13.58
C THR A 61 2.07 -4.56 13.21
N PRO A 62 2.00 -5.82 13.68
CA PRO A 62 0.86 -6.71 13.41
C PRO A 62 -0.45 -6.21 14.02
N LYS A 63 -0.35 -5.39 15.07
CA LYS A 63 -1.47 -4.78 15.78
C LYS A 63 -1.50 -3.28 15.47
N PRO A 64 -2.46 -2.78 14.68
CA PRO A 64 -2.53 -1.36 14.33
C PRO A 64 -2.57 -0.42 15.54
N LYS A 65 -3.13 -0.86 16.68
CA LYS A 65 -3.12 -0.10 17.92
C LYS A 65 -1.71 0.20 18.43
N ASP A 66 -0.78 -0.73 18.21
CA ASP A 66 0.61 -0.61 18.65
C ASP A 66 1.39 0.42 17.82
N LEU A 67 0.98 0.68 16.57
CA LEU A 67 1.55 1.77 15.78
C LEU A 67 1.28 3.12 16.46
N PHE A 68 0.04 3.32 16.93
CA PHE A 68 -0.37 4.58 17.53
C PHE A 68 0.14 4.74 18.97
N SER A 69 0.25 3.66 19.74
CA SER A 69 0.86 3.74 21.08
C SER A 69 2.36 3.99 21.05
N ARG A 70 3.03 3.71 19.92
CA ARG A 70 4.48 3.92 19.72
C ARG A 70 4.76 4.97 18.65
N TRP A 71 3.92 6.00 18.57
CA TRP A 71 3.98 7.01 17.51
C TRP A 71 5.33 7.75 17.45
N THR A 72 6.00 7.91 18.59
CA THR A 72 7.35 8.51 18.68
C THR A 72 8.41 7.70 17.94
N ASP A 73 8.22 6.39 17.81
CA ASP A 73 9.16 5.46 17.20
C ASP A 73 8.85 5.20 15.72
N ARG A 74 7.88 5.94 15.14
CA ARG A 74 7.34 5.65 13.80
C ARG A 74 8.40 5.75 12.70
N ASP A 75 9.37 6.64 12.88
CA ASP A 75 10.51 6.85 11.98
C ASP A 75 11.79 6.61 12.78
N SER A 76 12.57 5.61 12.38
CA SER A 76 13.71 5.11 13.16
C SER A 76 15.05 5.51 12.55
N SER A 77 15.11 6.69 11.91
CA SER A 77 16.25 7.23 11.16
C SER A 77 16.51 6.63 9.76
N SER A 78 15.59 5.83 9.20
CA SER A 78 15.76 5.31 7.85
C SER A 78 15.30 6.34 6.82
N ASP A 79 16.09 6.55 5.76
CA ASP A 79 15.66 7.34 4.61
C ASP A 79 14.64 6.50 3.85
N LEU A 80 13.36 6.64 4.22
CA LEU A 80 12.22 5.89 3.68
C LEU A 80 12.18 5.85 2.15
N PHE A 81 12.78 6.86 1.52
CA PHE A 81 12.82 7.05 0.08
C PHE A 81 13.99 6.32 -0.61
N LYS A 82 15.00 5.83 0.13
CA LYS A 82 16.16 5.12 -0.46
C LYS A 82 15.83 3.78 -1.10
N TYR A 83 14.67 3.19 -0.79
CA TYR A 83 14.39 1.79 -1.13
C TYR A 83 13.69 1.57 -2.48
N ALA A 84 13.44 2.63 -3.25
CA ALA A 84 12.78 2.49 -4.54
C ALA A 84 13.58 3.23 -5.61
N ASP A 85 14.36 2.50 -6.40
CA ASP A 85 14.64 2.97 -7.76
C ASP A 85 13.28 3.13 -8.46
N LEU A 86 12.77 4.35 -8.49
CA LEU A 86 11.43 4.64 -8.97
C LEU A 86 11.25 4.24 -10.44
N SER A 87 12.34 4.13 -11.20
CA SER A 87 12.30 3.82 -12.63
C SER A 87 11.76 2.42 -12.94
N ARG A 88 11.84 1.47 -12.00
CA ARG A 88 11.31 0.11 -12.18
C ARG A 88 9.78 0.03 -12.09
N PHE A 89 9.13 1.03 -11.49
CA PHE A 89 7.71 0.95 -11.15
C PHE A 89 6.85 1.61 -12.21
N SER A 90 5.86 0.86 -12.71
CA SER A 90 4.95 1.37 -13.75
C SER A 90 3.81 2.20 -13.17
N CYS A 91 3.39 1.92 -11.94
CA CYS A 91 2.29 2.63 -11.30
C CYS A 91 2.32 2.52 -9.77
N VAL A 92 1.44 3.29 -9.12
CA VAL A 92 1.18 3.24 -7.67
C VAL A 92 -0.30 2.97 -7.38
N MET A 93 -0.55 2.07 -6.44
CA MET A 93 -1.81 1.85 -5.73
C MET A 93 -1.67 2.40 -4.31
N TYR A 94 -2.48 3.39 -3.96
CA TYR A 94 -2.62 3.80 -2.56
C TYR A 94 -3.63 2.87 -1.85
N ALA A 95 -3.31 2.44 -0.63
CA ALA A 95 -4.12 1.45 0.10
C ALA A 95 -4.10 1.67 1.64
N TYR A 96 -3.89 2.91 2.09
CA TYR A 96 -3.74 3.27 3.51
C TYR A 96 -5.04 3.35 4.31
N GLY A 97 -6.23 3.28 3.68
CA GLY A 97 -7.51 3.20 4.39
C GLY A 97 -8.01 4.51 5.01
N ASN A 98 -9.06 4.41 5.83
CA ASN A 98 -9.73 5.53 6.51
C ASN A 98 -8.99 5.99 7.77
N TYR A 99 -7.73 6.43 7.63
CA TYR A 99 -6.94 6.91 8.78
C TYR A 99 -7.57 8.11 9.50
N GLU A 100 -8.34 8.93 8.77
CA GLU A 100 -8.96 10.16 9.27
C GLU A 100 -10.01 9.93 10.36
N ARG A 101 -10.58 8.72 10.46
CA ARG A 101 -11.67 8.43 11.39
C ARG A 101 -11.19 7.97 12.77
N THR A 102 -9.91 7.64 12.92
CA THR A 102 -9.47 6.76 14.02
C THR A 102 -8.19 7.19 14.71
N SER A 103 -7.54 8.29 14.31
CA SER A 103 -6.23 8.64 14.86
C SER A 103 -6.15 10.10 15.31
N ILE A 104 -5.66 10.30 16.54
CA ILE A 104 -5.19 11.60 17.04
C ILE A 104 -3.98 12.12 16.25
N HIS A 105 -3.32 11.26 15.47
CA HIS A 105 -2.17 11.59 14.62
C HIS A 105 -2.55 11.81 13.15
N ARG A 106 -3.81 12.21 12.88
CA ARG A 106 -4.33 12.40 11.52
C ARG A 106 -3.45 13.33 10.69
N ASP A 107 -3.00 14.44 11.27
CA ASP A 107 -2.24 15.47 10.54
C ASP A 107 -0.85 14.97 10.15
N ASP A 108 -0.16 14.25 11.04
CA ASP A 108 1.12 13.60 10.74
C ASP A 108 0.97 12.56 9.60
N ILE A 109 -0.10 11.75 9.64
CA ILE A 109 -0.38 10.77 8.57
C ILE A 109 -0.65 11.48 7.25
N LYS A 110 -1.45 12.54 7.28
CA LYS A 110 -1.76 13.34 6.10
C LYS A 110 -0.50 13.96 5.51
N GLN A 111 0.36 14.53 6.34
CA GLN A 111 1.64 15.11 5.95
C GLN A 111 2.54 14.05 5.30
N ARG A 112 2.68 12.87 5.91
CA ARG A 112 3.47 11.76 5.34
C ARG A 112 2.90 11.27 4.00
N ILE A 113 1.57 11.25 3.83
CA ILE A 113 0.95 10.92 2.54
C ILE A 113 1.31 11.96 1.47
N LEU A 114 1.37 13.25 1.82
CA LEU A 114 1.77 14.30 0.89
C LEU A 114 3.23 14.14 0.45
N GLU A 115 4.13 13.87 1.39
CA GLU A 115 5.56 13.60 1.12
C GLU A 115 5.72 12.43 0.14
N TRP A 116 5.03 11.31 0.39
CA TRP A 116 5.03 10.17 -0.53
C TRP A 116 4.45 10.52 -1.90
N ARG A 117 3.37 11.29 -1.97
CA ARG A 117 2.79 11.72 -3.25
C ARG A 117 3.75 12.58 -4.06
N GLN A 118 4.47 13.48 -3.40
CA GLN A 118 5.49 14.31 -4.02
C GLN A 118 6.66 13.45 -4.52
N HIS A 119 7.12 12.50 -3.70
CA HIS A 119 8.19 11.58 -4.09
C HIS A 119 7.80 10.69 -5.28
N LEU A 120 6.54 10.26 -5.34
CA LEU A 120 6.01 9.38 -6.39
C LEU A 120 5.35 10.13 -7.56
N GLN A 121 5.52 11.45 -7.67
CA GLN A 121 4.79 12.29 -8.64
C GLN A 121 5.02 11.92 -10.12
N SER A 122 6.18 11.32 -10.42
CA SER A 122 6.57 10.82 -11.74
C SER A 122 5.92 9.49 -12.10
N ILE A 123 5.37 8.76 -11.11
CA ILE A 123 4.74 7.45 -11.28
C ILE A 123 3.24 7.63 -11.44
N SER A 124 2.68 6.95 -12.44
CA SER A 124 1.23 6.99 -12.69
C SER A 124 0.44 6.32 -11.57
N THR A 125 -0.69 6.91 -11.15
CA THR A 125 -1.56 6.32 -10.12
C THR A 125 -2.65 5.46 -10.74
N LEU A 126 -2.91 4.28 -10.16
CA LEU A 126 -4.04 3.43 -10.54
C LEU A 126 -5.37 4.09 -10.16
N ASN A 127 -6.33 4.09 -11.08
CA ASN A 127 -7.67 4.60 -10.83
C ASN A 127 -8.54 3.51 -10.19
N LEU A 128 -8.63 3.52 -8.86
CA LEU A 128 -9.30 2.50 -8.07
C LEU A 128 -10.51 3.07 -7.33
N LYS A 129 -11.49 2.20 -7.04
CA LYS A 129 -12.62 2.56 -6.19
C LYS A 129 -12.14 2.99 -4.80
N THR A 130 -12.60 4.15 -4.34
CA THR A 130 -12.28 4.70 -3.01
C THR A 130 -13.35 4.38 -1.98
N ASN A 131 -13.06 4.70 -0.72
CA ASN A 131 -14.08 4.81 0.32
C ASN A 131 -15.03 5.97 0.03
N ALA A 132 -16.17 6.01 0.73
CA ALA A 132 -17.14 7.11 0.63
C ALA A 132 -16.55 8.48 0.99
N SER A 133 -15.51 8.51 1.82
CA SER A 133 -14.74 9.72 2.16
C SER A 133 -13.71 10.13 1.10
N GLY A 134 -13.61 9.40 -0.01
CA GLY A 134 -12.60 9.66 -1.05
C GLY A 134 -11.21 9.10 -0.74
N THR A 135 -10.99 8.50 0.43
CA THR A 135 -9.70 7.87 0.76
C THR A 135 -9.53 6.53 0.02
N PRO A 136 -8.29 6.11 -0.28
CA PRO A 136 -8.02 4.80 -0.82
C PRO A 136 -8.45 3.68 0.11
N MET A 137 -8.96 2.59 -0.48
CA MET A 137 -9.50 1.47 0.28
C MET A 137 -8.37 0.57 0.82
N HIS A 138 -8.43 0.22 2.10
CA HIS A 138 -7.53 -0.80 2.67
C HIS A 138 -7.91 -2.20 2.13
N PRO A 139 -6.96 -3.13 1.91
CA PRO A 139 -7.28 -4.45 1.35
C PRO A 139 -8.35 -5.23 2.13
N MET A 140 -8.36 -5.12 3.46
CA MET A 140 -9.43 -5.72 4.29
C MET A 140 -10.82 -5.18 3.94
N SER A 141 -10.96 -3.89 3.64
CA SER A 141 -12.25 -3.33 3.22
C SER A 141 -12.68 -3.84 1.85
N ILE A 142 -11.74 -4.10 0.93
CA ILE A 142 -12.01 -4.73 -0.37
C ILE A 142 -12.59 -6.13 -0.14
N GLN A 143 -11.99 -6.92 0.76
CA GLN A 143 -12.47 -8.25 1.12
C GLN A 143 -13.86 -8.21 1.75
N ILE A 144 -14.08 -7.39 2.78
CA ILE A 144 -15.35 -7.29 3.51
C ILE A 144 -16.49 -6.90 2.57
N ARG A 145 -16.22 -5.98 1.63
CA ARG A 145 -17.20 -5.50 0.66
C ARG A 145 -17.31 -6.38 -0.60
N LYS A 146 -16.59 -7.50 -0.66
CA LYS A 146 -16.56 -8.43 -1.80
C LYS A 146 -16.18 -7.76 -3.13
N LEU A 147 -15.26 -6.80 -3.09
CA LEU A 147 -14.85 -5.98 -4.25
C LEU A 147 -13.61 -6.51 -4.99
N LYS A 148 -13.08 -7.67 -4.63
CA LYS A 148 -11.87 -8.24 -5.24
C LYS A 148 -11.91 -8.32 -6.78
N PRO A 149 -13.00 -8.82 -7.41
CA PRO A 149 -13.07 -8.88 -8.89
C PRO A 149 -12.99 -7.50 -9.54
N LEU A 150 -13.70 -6.52 -8.98
CA LEU A 150 -13.68 -5.13 -9.46
C LEU A 150 -12.27 -4.54 -9.38
N PHE A 151 -11.59 -4.70 -8.25
CA PHE A 151 -10.23 -4.20 -8.09
C PHE A 151 -9.27 -4.87 -9.08
N ARG A 152 -9.38 -6.19 -9.27
CA ARG A 152 -8.56 -6.91 -10.26
C ARG A 152 -8.75 -6.34 -11.66
N GLU A 153 -10.00 -6.10 -12.07
CA GLU A 153 -10.31 -5.49 -13.37
C GLU A 153 -9.74 -4.08 -13.50
N GLN A 154 -9.90 -3.24 -12.47
CA GLN A 154 -9.36 -1.88 -12.47
C GLN A 154 -7.83 -1.85 -12.52
N ILE A 155 -7.15 -2.76 -11.81
CA ILE A 155 -5.69 -2.88 -11.86
C ILE A 155 -5.25 -3.35 -13.26
N ALA A 156 -5.95 -4.32 -13.86
CA ALA A 156 -5.64 -4.83 -15.19
C ALA A 156 -5.78 -3.77 -16.30
N LYS A 157 -6.72 -2.82 -16.15
CA LYS A 157 -6.85 -1.65 -17.03
C LYS A 157 -5.64 -0.72 -16.95
N GLY A 158 -4.87 -0.78 -15.87
CA GLY A 158 -3.70 0.07 -15.64
C GLY A 158 -4.07 1.50 -15.21
N PRO A 159 -3.07 2.38 -15.09
CA PRO A 159 -3.30 3.77 -14.74
C PRO A 159 -3.98 4.52 -15.89
N ILE A 160 -4.72 5.58 -15.56
CA ILE A 160 -5.23 6.50 -16.58
C ILE A 160 -4.02 7.15 -17.27
N LYS A 161 -3.95 7.05 -18.61
CA LYS A 161 -2.95 7.79 -19.39
C LYS A 161 -3.16 9.28 -19.13
N ARG A 162 -2.12 9.98 -18.67
CA ARG A 162 -2.10 11.44 -18.72
C ARG A 162 -2.16 11.83 -20.19
N THR A 163 -3.32 12.32 -20.65
CA THR A 163 -3.50 12.97 -21.95
C THR A 163 -2.83 14.33 -21.94
#